data_AF-A0A367LXR4-F1
#
_entry.id   AF-A0A367LXR4-F1
#
_cell.length_a   1.000
_cell.length_b   1.000
_cell.length_c   1.000
_cell.angle_alpha   90.00
_cell.angle_beta   90.00
_cell.angle_gamma   90.00
#
_symmetry.space_group_name_H-M   'P 1'
#
loop_
_entity.id
_entity.type
_entity.pdbx_description
1 polymer ?
#
loop_
_entity_poly.entity_id
_entity_poly.type
_entity_poly.pdbx_seq_one_letter_code
_entity_poly.pdbx_strand_id
1 'polypeptide(L)'
;DPSNKTPMSFNVTFDASGQMTSVRAPDGSTSGPGFSIDATTNVIQFSPATGNPPTPGTGWIPAASDGKTPPTYAWNGATGAASGISFDMRKTTQYSTAFAQSNPIQDGYTTGQLAGLEIDDTGVIFARYTNGQSKVQGQVVL
;
A
#
# COMPACT_ATOMS: atom_id res chain seq x y z
N ASP A 1 -5.99 -2.28 -13.13
CA ASP A 1 -6.04 -3.15 -14.32
C ASP A 1 -4.65 -3.71 -14.59
N PRO A 2 -4.44 -5.04 -14.49
CA PRO A 2 -3.15 -5.69 -14.74
C PRO A 2 -2.63 -5.56 -16.18
N SER A 3 -3.52 -5.34 -17.15
CA SER A 3 -3.14 -5.22 -18.56
C SER A 3 -2.77 -3.79 -18.96
N ASN A 4 -3.15 -2.79 -18.16
CA ASN A 4 -2.88 -1.39 -18.41
C ASN A 4 -1.36 -1.11 -18.45
N LYS A 5 -0.91 -0.44 -19.51
CA LYS A 5 0.49 -0.08 -19.75
C LYS A 5 0.78 1.39 -19.46
N THR A 6 -0.25 2.19 -19.20
CA THR A 6 -0.11 3.59 -18.79
C THR A 6 0.02 3.63 -17.27
N PRO A 7 1.12 4.17 -16.72
CA PRO A 7 1.29 4.29 -15.28
C PRO A 7 0.28 5.29 -14.69
N MET A 8 -0.25 4.96 -13.52
CA MET A 8 -0.95 5.95 -12.70
C MET A 8 0.07 6.97 -12.21
N SER A 9 -0.18 8.25 -12.48
CA SER A 9 0.75 9.34 -12.22
C SER A 9 0.08 10.42 -11.40
N PHE A 10 0.85 11.11 -10.56
CA PHE A 10 0.37 12.21 -9.73
C PHE A 10 1.37 13.36 -9.81
N ASN A 11 0.86 14.57 -9.92
CA ASN A 11 1.64 15.80 -9.82
C ASN A 11 1.89 16.10 -8.35
N VAL A 12 3.15 16.41 -8.03
CA VAL A 12 3.57 16.83 -6.69
C VAL A 12 4.14 18.24 -6.80
N THR A 13 3.73 19.13 -5.90
CA THR A 13 4.19 20.53 -5.86
C THR A 13 4.90 20.79 -4.56
N PHE A 14 5.95 21.60 -4.62
CA PHE A 14 6.77 22.03 -3.49
C PHE A 14 6.80 23.55 -3.40
N ASP A 15 6.96 24.08 -2.20
CA ASP A 15 7.18 25.51 -1.98
C ASP A 15 8.66 25.91 -2.13
N ALA A 16 8.96 27.20 -1.95
CA ALA A 16 10.32 27.73 -2.02
C ALA A 16 11.27 27.19 -0.93
N SER A 17 10.74 26.60 0.14
CA SER A 17 11.51 25.93 1.20
C SER A 17 11.75 24.44 0.92
N GLY A 18 11.24 23.92 -0.21
CA GLY A 18 11.34 22.53 -0.61
C GLY A 18 10.35 21.61 0.11
N GLN A 19 9.33 22.16 0.80
CA GLN A 19 8.29 21.38 1.46
C GLN A 19 7.17 21.05 0.48
N MET A 20 6.64 19.82 0.53
CA MET A 20 5.53 19.40 -0.32
C MET A 20 4.23 20.12 0.08
N THR A 21 3.58 20.77 -0.88
CA THR A 21 2.34 21.54 -0.65
C THR A 21 1.11 20.86 -1.21
N SER A 22 1.23 20.14 -2.32
CA SER A 22 0.08 19.44 -2.91
C SER A 22 0.45 18.19 -3.69
N VAL A 23 -0.46 17.21 -3.64
CA VAL A 23 -0.49 16.05 -4.55
C VAL A 23 -1.81 16.09 -5.31
N ARG A 24 -1.78 16.01 -6.65
CA ARG A 24 -2.98 16.02 -7.50
C ARG A 24 -2.86 15.02 -8.64
N ALA A 25 -3.98 14.55 -9.16
CA ALA A 25 -3.96 13.84 -10.43
C ALA A 25 -3.50 14.78 -11.57
N PRO A 26 -3.09 14.26 -12.74
CA PRO A 26 -2.58 15.09 -13.84
C PRO A 26 -3.60 16.10 -14.37
N ASP A 27 -4.89 15.80 -14.23
CA ASP A 27 -6.02 16.69 -14.56
C ASP A 27 -6.38 17.68 -13.43
N GLY A 28 -5.62 17.68 -12.33
CA GLY A 28 -5.85 18.52 -11.15
C GLY A 28 -6.86 17.96 -10.15
N SER A 29 -7.51 16.83 -10.44
CA SER A 29 -8.50 16.22 -9.55
C SER A 29 -7.88 15.61 -8.30
N THR A 30 -8.72 15.44 -7.26
CA THR A 30 -8.37 14.72 -6.02
C THR A 30 -9.05 13.35 -5.94
N SER A 31 -9.72 12.90 -7.00
CA SER A 31 -10.36 11.59 -7.03
C SER A 31 -10.52 11.11 -8.45
N GLY A 32 -10.36 9.81 -8.65
CA GLY A 32 -10.61 9.17 -9.93
C GLY A 32 -10.83 7.67 -9.74
N PRO A 33 -10.93 6.92 -10.84
CA PRO A 33 -11.15 5.48 -10.76
C PRO A 33 -10.01 4.80 -9.99
N GLY A 34 -10.34 4.22 -8.84
CA GLY A 34 -9.38 3.50 -8.00
C GLY A 34 -8.50 4.34 -7.09
N PHE A 35 -8.70 5.66 -7.01
CA PHE A 35 -7.95 6.49 -6.07
C PHE A 35 -8.73 7.70 -5.54
N SER A 36 -8.35 8.14 -4.36
CA SER A 36 -8.71 9.46 -3.81
C SER A 36 -7.50 10.09 -3.14
N ILE A 37 -7.44 11.41 -3.10
CA ILE A 37 -6.39 12.19 -2.46
C ILE A 37 -7.08 13.05 -1.41
N ASP A 38 -6.62 12.94 -0.16
CA ASP A 38 -7.06 13.85 0.89
C ASP A 38 -6.50 15.25 0.58
N ALA A 39 -7.38 16.23 0.35
CA ALA A 39 -6.99 17.57 -0.02
C ALA A 39 -6.23 18.33 1.09
N THR A 40 -6.38 17.90 2.35
CA THR A 40 -5.73 18.49 3.53
C THR A 40 -4.39 17.84 3.79
N THR A 41 -4.34 16.50 3.77
CA THR A 41 -3.13 15.75 4.12
C THR A 41 -2.28 15.35 2.92
N ASN A 42 -2.80 15.46 1.70
CA ASN A 42 -2.18 14.99 0.45
C ASN A 42 -1.86 13.48 0.43
N VAL A 43 -2.47 12.70 1.33
CA VAL A 43 -2.36 11.23 1.32
C VAL A 43 -3.19 10.67 0.18
N ILE A 44 -2.60 9.79 -0.62
CA ILE A 44 -3.29 9.07 -1.69
C ILE A 44 -3.83 7.76 -1.12
N GLN A 45 -5.11 7.50 -1.30
CA GLN A 45 -5.74 6.22 -1.05
C GLN A 45 -6.00 5.52 -2.37
N PHE A 46 -5.45 4.33 -2.56
CA PHE A 46 -5.76 3.45 -3.68
C PHE A 46 -6.81 2.43 -3.25
N SER A 47 -7.99 2.50 -3.86
CA SER A 47 -9.07 1.57 -3.57
C SER A 47 -8.94 0.30 -4.43
N PRO A 48 -9.21 -0.89 -3.88
CA PRO A 48 -9.23 -2.11 -4.68
C PRO A 48 -10.41 -2.09 -5.65
N ALA A 49 -10.25 -2.73 -6.81
CA ALA A 49 -11.39 -3.07 -7.65
C ALA A 49 -12.27 -4.11 -6.93
N THR A 50 -13.58 -3.99 -7.09
CA THR A 50 -14.55 -4.91 -6.50
C THR A 50 -14.98 -5.99 -7.49
N GLY A 51 -15.50 -7.09 -6.97
CA GLY A 51 -15.97 -8.25 -7.75
C GLY A 51 -14.98 -9.41 -7.78
N ASN A 52 -15.48 -10.58 -8.22
CA ASN A 52 -14.71 -11.80 -8.40
C ASN A 52 -15.15 -12.49 -9.71
N PRO A 53 -14.49 -12.24 -10.87
CA PRO A 53 -13.27 -11.46 -11.04
C PRO A 53 -13.46 -9.94 -10.83
N PRO A 54 -12.42 -9.21 -10.41
CA PRO A 54 -12.48 -7.76 -10.23
C PRO A 54 -12.59 -7.02 -11.57
N THR A 55 -13.35 -5.93 -11.58
CA THR A 55 -13.62 -5.16 -12.81
C THR A 55 -12.45 -4.23 -13.17
N PRO A 56 -11.81 -4.38 -14.35
CA PRO A 56 -10.75 -3.48 -14.79
C PRO A 56 -11.18 -2.00 -14.83
N GLY A 57 -10.24 -1.09 -14.61
CA GLY A 57 -10.49 0.36 -14.63
C GLY A 57 -11.18 0.92 -13.38
N THR A 58 -11.67 0.10 -12.45
CA THR A 58 -12.39 0.57 -11.25
C THR A 58 -11.51 0.74 -10.01
N GLY A 59 -10.31 0.14 -10.01
CA GLY A 59 -9.46 0.06 -8.85
C GLY A 59 -8.14 -0.67 -9.07
N TRP A 60 -7.34 -0.74 -8.02
CA TRP A 60 -6.17 -1.60 -7.97
C TRP A 60 -6.60 -3.08 -7.99
N ILE A 61 -5.92 -3.89 -8.81
CA ILE A 61 -6.17 -5.32 -8.95
C ILE A 61 -4.84 -6.03 -8.65
N PRO A 62 -4.78 -6.94 -7.66
CA PRO A 62 -3.61 -7.76 -7.42
C PRO A 62 -3.24 -8.56 -8.67
N ALA A 63 -1.99 -8.45 -9.10
CA ALA A 63 -1.53 -9.06 -10.34
C ALA A 63 -0.25 -9.88 -10.12
N ALA A 64 -0.08 -10.93 -10.92
CA ALA A 64 1.13 -11.73 -11.00
C ALA A 64 1.74 -11.61 -12.40
N SER A 65 3.08 -11.57 -12.45
CA SER A 65 3.85 -11.64 -13.70
C SER A 65 3.87 -13.06 -14.22
N ASP A 66 3.83 -13.21 -15.54
CA ASP A 66 4.04 -14.49 -16.22
C ASP A 66 5.52 -14.92 -16.31
N GLY A 67 6.43 -14.16 -15.73
CA GLY A 67 7.86 -14.44 -15.63
C GLY A 67 8.65 -14.26 -16.93
N LYS A 68 8.03 -13.74 -18.00
CA LYS A 68 8.72 -13.50 -19.29
C LYS A 68 9.39 -12.13 -19.35
N THR A 69 10.17 -11.93 -20.40
CA THR A 69 10.81 -10.64 -20.72
C THR A 69 10.36 -10.21 -22.13
N PRO A 70 9.53 -9.16 -22.28
CA PRO A 70 8.92 -8.36 -21.22
C PRO A 70 7.79 -9.10 -20.48
N PRO A 71 7.53 -8.75 -19.21
CA PRO A 71 6.51 -9.43 -18.40
C PRO A 71 5.09 -9.05 -18.82
N THR A 72 4.20 -10.04 -18.81
CA THR A 72 2.76 -9.83 -18.89
C THR A 72 2.15 -10.05 -17.51
N TYR A 73 1.36 -9.07 -17.05
CA TYR A 73 0.68 -9.15 -15.76
C TYR A 73 -0.79 -9.53 -15.96
N ALA A 74 -1.27 -10.45 -15.14
CA ALA A 74 -2.68 -10.84 -15.10
C ALA A 74 -3.17 -10.88 -13.64
N TRP A 75 -4.48 -10.82 -13.44
CA TRP A 75 -5.07 -10.97 -12.12
C TRP A 75 -4.64 -12.31 -11.50
N ASN A 76 -4.16 -12.28 -10.26
CA ASN A 76 -3.61 -13.46 -9.59
C ASN A 76 -4.67 -14.29 -8.82
N GLY A 77 -5.95 -14.00 -9.00
CA GLY A 77 -7.05 -14.67 -8.29
C GLY A 77 -7.38 -14.06 -6.91
N ALA A 78 -6.58 -13.13 -6.39
CA ALA A 78 -6.84 -12.51 -5.10
C ALA A 78 -7.73 -11.26 -5.23
N THR A 79 -8.63 -11.06 -4.26
CA THR A 79 -9.28 -9.76 -4.08
C THR A 79 -8.30 -8.80 -3.41
N GLY A 80 -8.32 -7.52 -3.78
CA GLY A 80 -7.50 -6.51 -3.12
C GLY A 80 -7.90 -6.31 -1.65
N ALA A 81 -6.98 -5.82 -0.83
CA ALA A 81 -7.28 -5.49 0.57
C ALA A 81 -8.41 -4.47 0.64
N ALA A 82 -9.44 -4.73 1.46
CA ALA A 82 -10.63 -3.89 1.54
C ALA A 82 -10.34 -2.44 1.96
N SER A 83 -9.33 -2.24 2.83
CA SER A 83 -8.82 -0.93 3.23
C SER A 83 -8.02 -0.22 2.13
N GLY A 84 -7.73 -0.90 1.03
CA GLY A 84 -6.88 -0.37 -0.03
C GLY A 84 -5.42 -0.24 0.38
N ILE A 85 -4.72 0.65 -0.31
CA ILE A 85 -3.32 1.01 -0.05
C ILE A 85 -3.27 2.51 0.18
N SER A 86 -2.75 2.92 1.33
CA SER A 86 -2.48 4.32 1.62
C SER A 86 -1.03 4.65 1.25
N PHE A 87 -0.83 5.72 0.49
CA PHE A 87 0.48 6.22 0.11
C PHE A 87 0.67 7.65 0.64
N ASP A 88 1.58 7.78 1.59
CA ASP A 88 1.83 9.02 2.33
C ASP A 88 3.23 9.57 1.96
N MET A 89 3.22 10.73 1.29
CA MET A 89 4.43 11.44 0.87
C MET A 89 4.69 12.72 1.67
N ARG A 90 3.97 12.95 2.78
CA ARG A 90 4.05 14.23 3.52
C ARG A 90 5.44 14.58 4.05
N LYS A 91 6.30 13.58 4.21
CA LYS A 91 7.69 13.75 4.68
C LYS A 91 8.69 13.93 3.53
N THR A 92 8.22 13.99 2.29
CA THR A 92 9.07 14.21 1.12
C THR A 92 9.43 15.69 0.99
N THR A 93 10.70 15.96 0.73
CA THR A 93 11.23 17.30 0.45
C THR A 93 11.95 17.31 -0.89
N GLN A 94 11.93 18.44 -1.59
CA GLN A 94 12.67 18.63 -2.83
C GLN A 94 13.79 19.66 -2.64
N TYR A 95 15.03 19.24 -2.89
CA TYR A 95 16.20 20.10 -2.93
C TYR A 95 17.03 19.83 -4.19
N SER A 96 17.79 20.81 -4.65
CA SER A 96 18.67 20.67 -5.82
C SER A 96 20.02 20.02 -5.42
N THR A 97 19.97 18.80 -4.88
CA THR A 97 21.15 18.03 -4.47
C THR A 97 21.35 16.80 -5.34
N ALA A 98 22.61 16.39 -5.55
CA ALA A 98 22.96 15.24 -6.40
C ALA A 98 22.56 13.87 -5.78
N PHE A 99 22.27 13.85 -4.47
CA PHE A 99 21.88 12.65 -3.74
C PHE A 99 20.61 12.91 -2.94
N ALA A 100 19.81 11.85 -2.78
CA ALA A 100 18.64 11.81 -1.92
C ALA A 100 18.57 10.43 -1.24
N GLN A 101 18.14 10.41 0.02
CA GLN A 101 17.87 9.18 0.75
C GLN A 101 16.37 8.94 0.82
N SER A 102 15.93 7.79 0.33
CA SER A 102 14.54 7.33 0.43
C SER A 102 14.44 6.25 1.49
N ASN A 103 13.44 6.32 2.37
CA ASN A 103 13.16 5.29 3.37
C ASN A 103 11.71 4.79 3.23
N PRO A 104 11.41 3.95 2.23
CA PRO A 104 10.07 3.40 2.07
C PRO A 104 9.74 2.45 3.22
N ILE A 105 8.54 2.60 3.79
CA ILE A 105 8.00 1.73 4.84
C ILE A 105 6.70 1.13 4.30
N GLN A 106 6.49 -0.16 4.55
CA GLN A 106 5.26 -0.87 4.19
C GLN A 106 4.84 -1.76 5.35
N ASP A 107 3.54 -1.85 5.58
CA ASP A 107 2.91 -2.60 6.67
C ASP A 107 2.37 -3.97 6.23
N GLY A 108 2.55 -4.33 4.95
CA GLY A 108 2.15 -5.60 4.38
C GLY A 108 3.06 -6.75 4.80
N TYR A 109 2.44 -7.90 5.04
CA TYR A 109 3.11 -9.16 5.35
C TYR A 109 2.49 -10.32 4.57
N THR A 110 3.33 -11.29 4.19
CA THR A 110 2.86 -12.54 3.56
C THR A 110 2.11 -13.42 4.55
N THR A 111 1.40 -14.44 4.07
CA THR A 111 0.80 -15.46 4.93
C THR A 111 1.88 -16.19 5.73
N GLY A 112 1.65 -16.36 7.04
CA GLY A 112 2.55 -17.09 7.93
C GLY A 112 1.86 -18.31 8.54
N GLN A 113 2.65 -19.34 8.83
CA GLN A 113 2.21 -20.49 9.63
C GLN A 113 2.60 -20.27 11.10
N LEU A 114 1.89 -20.92 12.03
CA LEU A 114 2.24 -20.87 13.46
C LEU A 114 3.64 -21.45 13.65
N ALA A 115 4.55 -20.65 14.20
CA ALA A 115 5.93 -21.04 14.51
C ALA A 115 6.13 -21.33 16.01
N GLY A 116 5.34 -20.70 16.88
CA GLY A 116 5.42 -20.95 18.32
C GLY A 116 4.35 -20.19 19.12
N LEU A 117 4.17 -20.62 20.37
CA LEU A 117 3.27 -20.02 21.35
C LEU A 117 4.07 -19.70 22.62
N GLU A 118 3.82 -18.52 23.20
CA GLU A 118 4.43 -18.07 24.45
C GLU A 118 3.36 -17.48 25.37
N ILE A 119 3.52 -17.64 26.68
CA ILE A 119 2.65 -17.05 27.70
C ILE A 119 3.55 -16.19 28.60
N ASP A 120 3.22 -14.91 28.75
CA ASP A 120 3.96 -14.03 29.66
C ASP A 120 3.47 -14.14 31.11
N ASP A 121 4.18 -13.47 32.02
CA ASP A 121 3.86 -13.45 33.46
C ASP A 121 2.55 -12.75 33.80
N THR A 122 1.98 -11.99 32.86
CA THR A 122 0.66 -11.36 32.95
C THR A 122 -0.47 -12.26 32.41
N GLY A 123 -0.13 -13.45 31.93
CA GLY A 123 -1.06 -14.43 31.38
C GLY A 123 -1.45 -14.16 29.92
N VAL A 124 -0.79 -13.25 29.22
CA VAL A 124 -1.07 -12.96 27.80
C VAL A 124 -0.44 -14.04 26.92
N ILE A 125 -1.24 -14.59 26.01
CA ILE A 125 -0.83 -15.63 25.08
C ILE A 125 -0.43 -14.97 23.75
N PHE A 126 0.83 -15.15 23.33
CA PHE A 126 1.36 -14.68 22.06
C PHE A 126 1.62 -15.84 21.10
N ALA A 127 1.14 -15.71 19.86
CA ALA A 127 1.54 -16.59 18.75
C ALA A 127 2.57 -15.88 17.86
N ARG A 128 3.68 -16.57 17.60
CA ARG A 128 4.68 -16.18 16.60
C ARG A 128 4.41 -16.91 15.29
N TYR A 129 4.48 -16.20 14.17
CA TYR A 129 4.26 -16.76 12.84
C TYR A 129 5.53 -16.71 11.98
N THR A 130 5.62 -17.59 10.99
CA THR A 130 6.79 -17.69 10.09
C THR A 130 6.98 -16.47 9.18
N ASN A 131 5.99 -15.59 9.08
CA ASN A 131 6.07 -14.31 8.37
C ASN A 131 6.64 -13.16 9.25
N GLY A 132 7.17 -13.49 10.44
CA GLY A 132 7.76 -12.53 11.37
C GLY A 132 6.74 -11.75 12.20
N GLN A 133 5.44 -11.98 12.03
CA GLN A 133 4.40 -11.34 12.82
C GLN A 133 4.22 -12.06 14.16
N SER A 134 3.94 -11.29 15.21
CA SER A 134 3.50 -11.80 16.52
C SER A 134 2.13 -11.23 16.85
N LYS A 135 1.18 -12.08 17.24
CA LYS A 135 -0.20 -11.65 17.54
C LYS A 135 -0.66 -12.22 18.88
N VAL A 136 -1.27 -11.37 19.71
CA VAL A 136 -1.97 -11.81 20.92
C VAL A 136 -3.15 -12.68 20.51
N GLN A 137 -3.24 -13.87 21.11
CA GLN A 137 -4.33 -14.82 20.87
C GLN A 137 -5.37 -14.82 22.00
N GLY A 138 -5.01 -14.32 23.18
CA GLY A 138 -5.89 -14.25 24.33
C GLY A 138 -5.13 -13.91 25.61
N GLN A 139 -5.87 -13.84 26.71
CA GLN A 139 -5.32 -13.63 28.04
C GLN A 139 -5.98 -14.61 29.00
N VAL A 140 -5.17 -15.23 29.86
CA VAL A 140 -5.65 -16.06 30.96
C VAL A 140 -6.18 -15.14 32.06
N VAL A 141 -7.43 -15.36 32.46
CA VAL A 141 -8.07 -14.63 33.57
C VAL A 141 -8.02 -15.52 34.83
N LEU A 142 -7.70 -14.92 35.99
CA LEU A 142 -7.69 -15.57 37.30
C LEU A 142 -8.94 -15.23 38.11
#